data_AF-A0A2T2X099-F1
#
_entry.id   AF-A0A2T2X099-F1
#
_cell.length_a   1.000
_cell.length_b   1.000
_cell.length_c   1.000
_cell.angle_alpha   90.00
_cell.angle_beta   90.00
_cell.angle_gamma   90.00
#
_symmetry.space_group_name_H-M   'P 1'
#
loop_
_entity.id
_entity.type
_entity.pdbx_description
1 polymer ?
#
loop_
_entity_poly.entity_id
_entity_poly.type
_entity_poly.pdbx_seq_one_letter_code
_entity_poly.pdbx_strand_id
1 'polypeptide(L)'
;MPLWSQVGDTIRHAEFWKRARMRPTAFTRQRQVNLVGVVSIILNMIRRSTPRELDDYLSQAFPEEPNMTYTQQSFAEARQNLRPEAFEWLNQVFLKGFYEDDDEATYRGFRLLAIDGSVIAWPNTPALRAAYGVATNQFSQGAVARVRSSSLYDVLNGIVVHSILGRYDTAERDMARKHI
;
A
#
# COMPACT_ATOMS: atom_id res chain seq x y z
N MET A 1 17.65 16.29 0.60
CA MET A 1 16.98 15.91 -0.68
C MET A 1 15.49 15.85 -0.39
N PRO A 2 14.55 16.32 -1.23
CA PRO A 2 13.13 16.27 -0.87
C PRO A 2 12.71 14.83 -0.58
N LEU A 3 12.02 14.55 0.52
CA LEU A 3 11.64 13.19 0.96
C LEU A 3 11.08 12.29 -0.16
N TRP A 4 10.26 12.89 -1.06
CA TRP A 4 9.66 12.20 -2.21
C TRP A 4 10.64 11.77 -3.30
N SER A 5 11.80 12.41 -3.40
CA SER A 5 12.85 12.02 -4.35
C SER A 5 13.45 10.66 -4.02
N GLN A 6 13.67 10.36 -2.73
CA GLN A 6 14.22 9.07 -2.29
C GLN A 6 13.29 7.90 -2.67
N VAL A 7 11.97 8.08 -2.48
CA VAL A 7 10.96 7.10 -2.89
C VAL A 7 10.97 6.94 -4.42
N GLY A 8 11.01 8.05 -5.16
CA GLY A 8 11.09 8.05 -6.63
C GLY A 8 12.33 7.34 -7.16
N ASP A 9 13.49 7.53 -6.54
CA ASP A 9 14.74 6.88 -6.93
C ASP A 9 14.71 5.39 -6.60
N THR A 10 14.13 5.04 -5.45
CA THR A 10 13.96 3.64 -5.03
C THR A 10 13.15 2.85 -6.05
N ILE A 11 12.00 3.35 -6.50
CA ILE A 11 11.15 2.61 -7.45
C ILE A 11 11.81 2.41 -8.82
N ARG A 12 12.83 3.21 -9.17
CA ARG A 12 13.61 3.07 -10.42
C ARG A 12 14.80 2.12 -10.27
N HIS A 13 15.17 1.75 -9.06
CA HIS A 13 16.33 0.90 -8.80
C HIS A 13 16.04 -0.59 -9.11
N ALA A 14 17.02 -1.29 -9.69
CA ALA A 14 16.86 -2.69 -10.10
C ALA A 14 16.51 -3.64 -8.94
N GLU A 15 17.05 -3.36 -7.74
CA GLU A 15 16.75 -4.13 -6.54
C GLU A 15 15.28 -4.00 -6.13
N PHE A 16 14.70 -2.80 -6.26
CA PHE A 16 13.26 -2.60 -6.05
C PHE A 16 12.45 -3.47 -6.99
N TRP A 17 12.80 -3.46 -8.28
CA TRP A 17 12.08 -4.24 -9.28
C TRP A 17 12.15 -5.74 -9.00
N LYS A 18 13.29 -6.24 -8.52
CA LYS A 18 13.47 -7.66 -8.19
C LYS A 18 12.57 -8.09 -7.04
N ARG A 19 12.44 -7.27 -5.98
CA ARG A 19 11.62 -7.60 -4.81
C ARG A 19 10.13 -7.31 -5.00
N ALA A 20 9.78 -6.32 -5.81
CA ALA A 20 8.40 -5.91 -6.00
C ALA A 20 7.60 -6.82 -6.95
N ARG A 21 8.27 -7.60 -7.81
CA ARG A 21 7.57 -8.47 -8.77
C ARG A 21 7.15 -9.81 -8.15
N MET A 22 5.94 -10.27 -8.43
CA MET A 22 5.45 -11.59 -7.99
C MET A 22 6.27 -12.74 -8.56
N ARG A 23 6.68 -12.62 -9.83
CA ARG A 23 7.48 -13.60 -10.57
C ARG A 23 8.63 -12.94 -11.34
N PRO A 24 9.75 -13.64 -11.58
CA PRO A 24 10.92 -13.07 -12.27
C PRO A 24 10.62 -12.47 -13.64
N THR A 25 9.68 -13.08 -14.37
CA THR A 25 9.29 -12.70 -15.74
C THR A 25 8.29 -11.55 -15.82
N ALA A 26 7.77 -11.06 -14.69
CA ALA A 26 6.89 -9.90 -14.69
C ALA A 26 7.68 -8.60 -14.90
N PHE A 27 7.06 -7.64 -15.60
CA PHE A 27 7.63 -6.31 -15.89
C PHE A 27 8.98 -6.33 -16.66
N THR A 28 9.30 -7.42 -17.37
CA THR A 28 10.54 -7.52 -18.17
C THR A 28 10.39 -6.96 -19.58
N ARG A 29 9.16 -6.91 -20.12
CA ARG A 29 8.88 -6.33 -21.42
C ARG A 29 8.91 -4.81 -21.33
N GLN A 30 9.50 -4.16 -22.33
CA GLN A 30 9.37 -2.71 -22.50
C GLN A 30 7.91 -2.39 -22.82
N ARG A 31 7.21 -1.85 -21.83
CA ARG A 31 5.87 -1.28 -21.95
C ARG A 31 5.93 0.15 -21.43
N GLN A 32 5.13 1.04 -22.01
CA GLN A 32 5.04 2.43 -21.56
C GLN A 32 4.66 2.50 -20.06
N VAL A 33 3.59 1.80 -19.65
CA VAL A 33 3.26 1.60 -18.23
C VAL A 33 3.99 0.36 -17.71
N ASN A 34 5.18 0.58 -17.17
CA ASN A 34 6.02 -0.43 -16.53
C ASN A 34 5.76 -0.50 -15.01
N LEU A 35 6.62 -1.20 -14.26
CA LEU A 35 6.50 -1.33 -12.80
C LEU A 35 6.42 0.03 -12.09
N VAL A 36 7.28 0.99 -12.48
CA VAL A 36 7.30 2.35 -11.92
C VAL A 36 5.92 2.99 -12.13
N GLY A 37 5.39 2.90 -13.35
CA GLY A 37 4.07 3.47 -13.64
C GLY A 37 2.94 2.85 -12.82
N VAL A 38 2.91 1.52 -12.68
CA VAL A 38 1.90 0.83 -11.86
C VAL A 38 1.98 1.26 -10.38
N VAL A 39 3.19 1.35 -9.83
CA VAL A 39 3.40 1.80 -8.45
C VAL A 39 2.99 3.25 -8.28
N SER A 40 3.38 4.14 -9.20
CA SER A 40 3.00 5.56 -9.18
C SER A 40 1.49 5.76 -9.24
N ILE A 41 0.77 5.02 -10.09
CA ILE A 41 -0.70 5.07 -10.16
C ILE A 41 -1.31 4.68 -8.81
N ILE A 42 -0.80 3.64 -8.15
CA ILE A 42 -1.32 3.18 -6.86
C ILE A 42 -1.04 4.20 -5.75
N LEU A 43 0.17 4.77 -5.70
CA LEU A 43 0.56 5.79 -4.73
C LEU A 43 -0.21 7.10 -4.90
N ASN A 44 -0.61 7.45 -6.13
CA ASN A 44 -1.40 8.65 -6.39
C ASN A 44 -2.86 8.55 -5.91
N MET A 45 -3.25 7.39 -5.34
CA MET A 45 -4.59 7.02 -4.89
C MET A 45 -5.66 7.12 -5.99
N ILE A 46 -6.32 5.99 -6.26
CA ILE A 46 -7.45 5.95 -7.19
C ILE A 46 -8.68 6.51 -6.46
N ARG A 47 -8.87 7.83 -6.49
CA ARG A 47 -9.98 8.54 -5.81
C ARG A 47 -11.23 8.63 -6.67
N ARG A 48 -11.08 8.57 -8.00
CA ARG A 48 -12.15 8.57 -9.01
C ARG A 48 -12.25 7.19 -9.67
N SER A 49 -12.99 7.10 -10.76
CA SER A 49 -13.03 5.86 -11.55
C SER A 49 -11.65 5.51 -12.10
N THR A 50 -11.33 4.22 -12.13
CA THR A 50 -10.04 3.72 -12.64
C THR A 50 -9.67 4.32 -14.01
N PRO A 51 -10.57 4.38 -15.03
CA PRO A 51 -10.23 5.00 -16.32
C PRO A 51 -9.74 6.43 -16.18
N ARG A 52 -10.44 7.25 -15.39
CA ARG A 52 -10.10 8.66 -15.25
C ARG A 52 -8.75 8.85 -14.57
N GLU A 53 -8.43 8.01 -13.59
CA GLU A 53 -7.11 8.04 -12.95
C GLU A 53 -6.00 7.57 -13.89
N LEU A 54 -6.29 6.62 -14.78
CA LEU A 54 -5.35 6.20 -15.82
C LEU A 54 -5.13 7.31 -16.85
N ASP A 55 -6.19 7.94 -17.36
CA ASP A 55 -6.10 9.05 -18.32
C ASP A 55 -5.32 10.25 -17.73
N ASP A 56 -5.60 10.60 -16.47
CA ASP A 56 -4.89 11.66 -15.76
C ASP A 56 -3.42 11.30 -15.52
N TYR A 57 -3.11 10.04 -15.20
CA TYR A 57 -1.72 9.58 -15.10
C TYR A 57 -1.01 9.66 -16.46
N LEU A 58 -1.64 9.21 -17.54
CA LEU A 58 -1.04 9.20 -18.87
C LEU A 58 -0.76 10.63 -19.37
N SER A 59 -1.71 11.56 -19.19
CA SER A 59 -1.51 12.95 -19.60
C SER A 59 -0.38 13.66 -18.84
N GLN A 60 -0.13 13.27 -17.58
CA GLN A 60 0.95 13.82 -16.78
C GLN A 60 2.31 13.15 -17.04
N ALA A 61 2.32 11.82 -17.18
CA ALA A 61 3.55 11.05 -17.34
C ALA A 61 4.06 11.03 -18.79
N PHE A 62 3.16 11.19 -19.77
CA PHE A 62 3.46 11.11 -21.20
C PHE A 62 2.75 12.25 -21.97
N PRO A 63 3.05 13.53 -21.66
CA PRO A 63 2.37 14.67 -22.29
C PRO A 63 2.57 14.74 -23.81
N GLU A 64 3.68 14.19 -24.32
CA GLU A 64 4.00 14.11 -25.76
C GLU A 64 3.22 13.00 -26.50
N GLU A 65 2.52 12.11 -25.79
CA GLU A 65 1.74 11.01 -26.37
C GLU A 65 0.23 11.13 -26.01
N PRO A 66 -0.48 12.17 -26.48
CA PRO A 66 -1.86 12.47 -26.06
C PRO A 66 -2.91 11.40 -26.46
N ASN A 67 -2.57 10.54 -27.43
CA ASN A 67 -3.43 9.44 -27.87
C ASN A 67 -3.08 8.11 -27.19
N MET A 68 -2.16 8.13 -26.22
CA MET A 68 -1.79 6.94 -25.48
C MET A 68 -2.99 6.46 -24.65
N THR A 69 -3.22 5.15 -24.67
CA THR A 69 -4.29 4.52 -23.88
C THR A 69 -3.75 3.42 -22.99
N TYR A 70 -4.36 3.27 -21.82
CA TYR A 70 -4.06 2.19 -20.91
C TYR A 70 -5.34 1.73 -20.23
N THR A 71 -5.74 0.49 -20.49
CA THR A 71 -7.06 -0.01 -20.10
C THR A 71 -7.11 -0.42 -18.64
N GLN A 72 -8.30 -0.36 -18.03
CA GLN A 72 -8.54 -0.89 -16.68
C GLN A 72 -8.11 -2.35 -16.55
N GLN A 73 -8.37 -3.16 -17.59
CA GLN A 73 -7.98 -4.56 -17.62
C GLN A 73 -6.45 -4.71 -17.61
N SER A 74 -5.74 -3.95 -18.45
CA SER A 74 -4.27 -3.96 -18.47
C SER A 74 -3.68 -3.55 -17.13
N PHE A 75 -4.27 -2.55 -16.47
CA PHE A 75 -3.87 -2.14 -15.12
C PHE A 75 -4.12 -3.25 -14.09
N ALA A 76 -5.31 -3.86 -14.09
CA ALA A 76 -5.65 -4.95 -13.17
C ALA A 76 -4.71 -6.15 -13.32
N GLU A 77 -4.42 -6.57 -14.55
CA GLU A 77 -3.45 -7.63 -14.85
C GLU A 77 -2.03 -7.27 -14.39
N ALA A 78 -1.59 -6.02 -14.63
CA ALA A 78 -0.28 -5.57 -14.19
C ALA A 78 -0.18 -5.55 -12.66
N ARG A 79 -1.21 -5.06 -11.97
CA ARG A 79 -1.29 -5.02 -10.50
C ARG A 79 -1.21 -6.41 -9.87
N GLN A 80 -1.78 -7.44 -10.50
CA GLN A 80 -1.67 -8.84 -10.01
C GLN A 80 -0.23 -9.38 -10.04
N ASN A 81 0.67 -8.73 -10.78
CA ASN A 81 2.08 -9.10 -10.81
C ASN A 81 2.94 -8.32 -9.78
N LEU A 82 2.33 -7.47 -8.96
CA LEU A 82 2.99 -6.67 -7.93
C LEU A 82 2.80 -7.29 -6.54
N ARG A 83 3.89 -7.41 -5.79
CA ARG A 83 3.91 -7.86 -4.39
C ARG A 83 3.46 -6.73 -3.47
N PRO A 84 2.56 -6.96 -2.50
CA PRO A 84 2.15 -5.93 -1.54
C PRO A 84 3.32 -5.44 -0.67
N GLU A 85 4.30 -6.30 -0.37
CA GLU A 85 5.50 -5.98 0.41
C GLU A 85 6.36 -4.89 -0.24
N ALA A 86 6.16 -4.62 -1.54
CA ALA A 86 6.77 -3.47 -2.20
C ALA A 86 6.37 -2.15 -1.53
N PHE A 87 5.11 -2.01 -1.09
CA PHE A 87 4.63 -0.81 -0.42
C PHE A 87 5.10 -0.71 1.03
N GLU A 88 5.26 -1.85 1.71
CA GLU A 88 5.88 -1.89 3.03
C GLU A 88 7.32 -1.38 2.96
N TRP A 89 8.09 -1.82 1.96
CA TRP A 89 9.44 -1.35 1.76
C TRP A 89 9.48 0.14 1.37
N LEU A 90 8.60 0.61 0.49
CA LEU A 90 8.52 2.05 0.17
C LEU A 90 8.18 2.89 1.41
N ASN A 91 7.30 2.39 2.29
CA ASN A 91 7.00 3.05 3.55
C ASN A 91 8.25 3.12 4.45
N GLN A 92 9.04 2.04 4.53
CA GLN A 92 10.31 2.04 5.28
C GLN A 92 11.33 3.03 4.72
N VAL A 93 11.45 3.14 3.40
CA VAL A 93 12.32 4.15 2.76
C VAL A 93 11.85 5.56 3.11
N PHE A 94 10.55 5.81 3.00
CA PHE A 94 9.96 7.09 3.38
C PHE A 94 10.21 7.42 4.86
N LEU A 95 9.94 6.49 5.78
CA LEU A 95 10.14 6.70 7.21
C LEU A 95 11.61 6.94 7.55
N LYS A 96 12.52 6.18 6.93
CA LYS A 96 13.96 6.37 7.13
C LYS A 96 14.35 7.79 6.74
N GLY A 97 13.96 8.25 5.55
CA GLY A 97 14.28 9.60 5.09
C GLY A 97 13.62 10.69 5.94
N PHE A 98 12.41 10.45 6.45
CA PHE A 98 11.70 11.43 7.28
C PHE A 98 12.38 11.61 8.65
N TYR A 99 12.80 10.51 9.28
CA TYR A 99 13.43 10.54 10.60
C TYR A 99 14.98 10.61 10.55
N GLU A 100 15.58 10.92 9.39
CA GLU A 100 17.05 10.97 9.24
C GLU A 100 17.65 12.26 9.80
N ASP A 101 16.92 13.38 9.69
CA ASP A 101 17.41 14.72 10.03
C ASP A 101 17.05 15.15 11.47
N ASP A 102 16.40 14.29 12.27
CA ASP A 102 15.93 14.53 13.65
C ASP A 102 15.13 15.86 13.82
N ASP A 103 14.43 16.28 12.75
CA ASP A 103 13.63 17.52 12.71
C ASP A 103 12.14 17.29 13.00
N GLU A 104 11.76 16.08 13.41
CA GLU A 104 10.38 15.74 13.66
C GLU A 104 9.78 16.48 14.87
N ALA A 105 8.47 16.72 14.83
CA ALA A 105 7.75 17.25 15.97
C ALA A 105 7.74 16.21 17.11
N THR A 106 8.18 16.60 18.31
CA THR A 106 8.21 15.75 19.50
C THR A 106 7.36 16.33 20.63
N TYR A 107 6.83 15.47 21.49
CA TYR A 107 6.19 15.86 22.74
C TYR A 107 7.20 15.70 23.88
N ARG A 108 7.69 16.82 24.42
CA ARG A 108 8.66 16.83 25.53
C ARG A 108 9.92 15.99 25.23
N GLY A 109 10.40 15.99 23.98
CA GLY A 109 11.55 15.21 23.55
C GLY A 109 11.25 13.73 23.25
N PHE A 110 9.99 13.31 23.27
CA PHE A 110 9.58 11.95 22.91
C PHE A 110 8.68 11.94 21.69
N ARG A 111 8.78 10.87 20.88
CA ARG A 111 7.82 10.61 19.80
C ARG A 111 6.49 10.17 20.39
N LEU A 112 5.41 10.86 20.03
CA LEU A 112 4.06 10.54 20.48
C LEU A 112 3.36 9.66 19.45
N LEU A 113 3.30 8.36 19.74
CA LEU A 113 2.71 7.36 18.86
C LEU A 113 1.35 6.88 19.39
N ALA A 114 0.39 6.73 18.49
CA ALA A 114 -0.91 6.14 18.75
C ALA A 114 -1.05 4.81 18.00
N ILE A 115 -1.74 3.84 18.59
CA ILE A 115 -2.12 2.59 17.94
C ILE A 115 -3.63 2.51 17.93
N ASP A 116 -4.21 2.23 16.77
CA ASP A 116 -5.64 1.99 16.61
C ASP A 116 -5.92 0.82 15.67
N GLY A 117 -6.99 0.08 15.98
CA GLY A 117 -7.45 -1.08 15.25
C GLY A 117 -8.69 -0.78 14.41
N SER A 118 -8.84 -1.45 13.28
CA SER A 118 -10.05 -1.35 12.46
C SER A 118 -10.43 -2.71 11.88
N VAL A 119 -11.70 -2.86 11.51
CA VAL A 119 -12.20 -4.05 10.81
C VAL A 119 -12.58 -3.67 9.39
N ILE A 120 -11.95 -4.31 8.42
CA ILE A 120 -12.16 -4.02 7.00
C ILE A 120 -13.00 -5.13 6.37
N ALA A 121 -13.95 -4.72 5.53
CA ALA A 121 -14.70 -5.61 4.66
C ALA A 121 -13.83 -6.12 3.52
N TRP A 122 -13.72 -7.43 3.35
CA TRP A 122 -13.05 -8.04 2.21
C TRP A 122 -14.02 -8.79 1.30
N PRO A 123 -13.64 -9.04 0.03
CA PRO A 123 -14.39 -9.94 -0.84
C PRO A 123 -14.66 -11.27 -0.14
N ASN A 124 -15.91 -11.73 -0.14
CA ASN A 124 -16.30 -12.89 0.63
C ASN A 124 -15.98 -14.20 -0.09
N THR A 125 -14.70 -14.58 -0.13
CA THR A 125 -14.24 -15.83 -0.77
C THR A 125 -13.85 -16.89 0.26
N PRO A 126 -13.93 -18.20 -0.06
CA PRO A 126 -13.49 -19.26 0.85
C PRO A 126 -12.04 -19.09 1.33
N ALA A 127 -11.12 -18.71 0.42
CA ALA A 127 -9.71 -18.51 0.74
C ALA A 127 -9.51 -17.38 1.76
N LEU A 128 -10.21 -16.25 1.60
CA LEU A 128 -10.10 -15.12 2.51
C LEU A 128 -10.74 -15.41 3.87
N ARG A 129 -11.85 -16.14 3.90
CA ARG A 129 -12.46 -16.62 5.16
C ARG A 129 -11.53 -17.55 5.93
N ALA A 130 -10.85 -18.47 5.24
CA ALA A 130 -9.88 -19.36 5.87
C ALA A 130 -8.68 -18.59 6.43
N ALA A 131 -8.10 -17.70 5.63
CA ALA A 131 -6.90 -16.95 5.99
C ALA A 131 -7.16 -15.92 7.13
N TYR A 132 -8.25 -15.16 7.05
CA TYR A 132 -8.48 -14.00 7.91
C TYR A 132 -9.69 -14.14 8.84
N GLY A 133 -10.49 -15.20 8.73
CA GLY A 133 -11.65 -15.41 9.58
C GLY A 133 -12.91 -14.75 9.05
N VAL A 134 -13.97 -14.82 9.87
CA VAL A 134 -15.33 -14.43 9.49
C VAL A 134 -16.01 -13.64 10.61
N ALA A 135 -16.80 -12.65 10.23
CA ALA A 135 -17.83 -12.12 11.11
C ALA A 135 -19.16 -12.85 10.84
N THR A 136 -19.86 -13.19 11.92
CA THR A 136 -21.20 -13.77 11.91
C THR A 136 -22.17 -12.83 12.61
N ASN A 137 -23.45 -12.91 12.24
CA ASN A 137 -24.51 -12.24 13.00
C ASN A 137 -24.92 -13.08 14.23
N GLN A 138 -25.79 -12.52 15.08
CA GLN A 138 -26.34 -13.20 16.26
C GLN A 138 -27.09 -14.51 15.96
N PHE A 139 -27.46 -14.75 14.69
CA PHE A 139 -28.11 -15.98 14.23
C PHE A 139 -27.14 -16.95 13.54
N SER A 140 -25.83 -16.65 13.54
CA SER A 140 -24.78 -17.41 12.86
C SER A 140 -25.03 -17.63 11.36
N GLN A 141 -25.85 -16.79 10.73
CA GLN A 141 -26.11 -16.78 9.29
C GLN A 141 -25.26 -15.71 8.61
N GLY A 142 -24.78 -16.00 7.39
CA GLY A 142 -24.08 -15.01 6.56
C GLY A 142 -22.63 -14.73 6.97
N ALA A 143 -21.80 -15.77 7.10
CA ALA A 143 -20.37 -15.62 7.35
C ALA A 143 -19.70 -14.78 6.24
N VAL A 144 -19.23 -13.59 6.62
CA VAL A 144 -18.53 -12.65 5.73
C VAL A 144 -17.07 -12.55 6.10
N ALA A 145 -16.19 -12.66 5.11
CA ALA A 145 -14.76 -12.42 5.30
C ALA A 145 -14.52 -11.00 5.86
N ARG A 146 -13.81 -10.94 6.98
CA ARG A 146 -13.34 -9.70 7.59
C ARG A 146 -11.86 -9.84 7.87
N VAL A 147 -11.15 -8.72 7.82
CA VAL A 147 -9.76 -8.63 8.24
C VAL A 147 -9.65 -7.55 9.30
N ARG A 148 -8.83 -7.79 10.32
CA ARG A 148 -8.49 -6.77 11.31
C ARG A 148 -7.22 -6.07 10.87
N SER A 149 -7.22 -4.75 10.83
CA SER A 149 -6.04 -3.93 10.65
C SER A 149 -5.64 -3.31 11.98
N SER A 150 -4.35 -3.06 12.15
CA SER A 150 -3.80 -2.28 13.26
C SER A 150 -2.72 -1.37 12.71
N SER A 151 -2.74 -0.12 13.13
CA SER A 151 -1.85 0.92 12.61
C SER A 151 -1.20 1.68 13.77
N LEU A 152 0.12 1.83 13.70
CA LEU A 152 0.94 2.72 14.53
C LEU A 152 1.11 4.05 13.79
N TYR A 153 0.70 5.13 14.43
CA TYR A 153 0.63 6.47 13.84
C TYR A 153 1.41 7.48 14.68
N ASP A 154 2.25 8.27 14.03
CA ASP A 154 2.88 9.43 14.62
C ASP A 154 1.91 10.60 14.59
N VAL A 155 1.39 10.94 15.77
CA VAL A 155 0.27 11.88 15.92
C VAL A 155 0.71 13.31 15.63
N LEU A 156 1.96 13.66 15.93
CA LEU A 156 2.46 15.02 15.75
C LEU A 156 2.92 15.28 14.32
N ASN A 157 3.47 14.25 13.66
CA ASN A 157 3.99 14.37 12.30
C ASN A 157 3.01 13.92 11.21
N GLY A 158 1.90 13.29 11.61
CA GLY A 158 0.83 12.90 10.70
C GLY A 158 1.15 11.66 9.85
N ILE A 159 2.02 10.77 10.33
CA ILE A 159 2.64 9.70 9.54
C ILE A 159 2.24 8.31 10.04
N VAL A 160 1.92 7.42 9.09
CA VAL A 160 1.73 5.99 9.39
C VAL A 160 3.09 5.31 9.49
N VAL A 161 3.50 4.95 10.70
CA VAL A 161 4.80 4.32 10.99
C VAL A 161 4.78 2.83 10.64
N HIS A 162 3.70 2.13 11.00
CA HIS A 162 3.61 0.71 10.75
C HIS A 162 2.16 0.27 10.69
N SER A 163 1.80 -0.57 9.71
CA SER A 163 0.45 -1.11 9.56
C SER A 163 0.51 -2.60 9.32
N ILE A 164 -0.38 -3.34 9.96
CA ILE A 164 -0.48 -4.79 9.80
C ILE A 164 -1.92 -5.22 9.56
N LEU A 165 -2.07 -6.32 8.82
CA LEU A 165 -3.31 -7.05 8.68
C LEU A 165 -3.22 -8.35 9.46
N GLY A 166 -4.31 -8.70 10.14
CA GLY A 166 -4.41 -9.90 10.96
C GLY A 166 -5.79 -10.52 10.85
N ARG A 167 -5.93 -11.70 11.44
CA ARG A 167 -7.22 -12.37 11.48
C ARG A 167 -8.23 -11.54 12.26
N TYR A 168 -9.48 -11.59 11.82
CA TYR A 168 -10.62 -10.92 12.43
C TYR A 168 -10.78 -11.24 13.92
N ASP A 169 -10.49 -12.48 14.31
CA ASP A 169 -10.60 -13.02 15.67
C ASP A 169 -9.39 -12.68 16.57
N THR A 170 -8.34 -12.05 16.03
CA THR A 170 -7.16 -11.66 16.82
C THR A 170 -7.48 -10.49 17.73
N ALA A 171 -7.21 -10.58 19.03
CA ALA A 171 -7.45 -9.48 19.96
C ALA A 171 -6.67 -8.22 19.57
N GLU A 172 -7.29 -7.04 19.72
CA GLU A 172 -6.67 -5.76 19.35
C GLU A 172 -5.36 -5.50 20.09
N ARG A 173 -5.29 -5.88 21.37
CA ARG A 173 -4.06 -5.80 22.18
C ARG A 173 -2.93 -6.66 21.62
N ASP A 174 -3.25 -7.82 21.07
CA ASP A 174 -2.24 -8.70 20.46
C ASP A 174 -1.77 -8.18 19.11
N MET A 175 -2.64 -7.47 18.38
CA MET A 175 -2.23 -6.72 17.19
C MET A 175 -1.35 -5.53 17.56
N ALA A 176 -1.72 -4.77 18.58
CA ALA A 176 -0.96 -3.61 19.06
C ALA A 176 0.48 -3.96 19.44
N ARG A 177 0.66 -5.09 20.16
CA ARG A 177 1.98 -5.60 20.55
C ARG A 177 2.92 -5.89 19.37
N LYS A 178 2.40 -6.18 18.18
CA LYS A 178 3.24 -6.46 16.99
C LYS A 178 3.88 -5.20 16.41
N HIS A 179 3.50 -4.01 16.87
CA HIS A 179 4.12 -2.76 16.45
C HIS A 179 5.32 -2.35 17.32
N ILE A 180 5.53 -3.00 18.48
CA ILE A 180 6.50 -2.61 19.52
C ILE A 180 7.53 -3.72 19.71
#